data_AF-A0A6M0A289-F1
#
_entry.id   AF-A0A6M0A289-F1
#
_cell.length_a   1.000
_cell.length_b   1.000
_cell.length_c   1.000
_cell.angle_alpha   90.00
_cell.angle_beta   90.00
_cell.angle_gamma   90.00
#
_symmetry.space_group_name_H-M   'P 1'
#
loop_
_entity.id
_entity.type
_entity.pdbx_description
1 polymer ?
#
loop_
_entity_poly.entity_id
_entity_poly.type
_entity_poly.pdbx_seq_one_letter_code
_entity_poly.pdbx_strand_id
1 'polypeptide(L)'
;MGLFDQIVGAINNPNQEASTNQLSSILGTVQQLSGNLGGDSGATQAAMSILGGHVRSALQQKREESGNGAVQAIVNQFAGTNPNPQAVTSLFSANQISEIVQSISEKTGFDLSQIQNLLPILVPLILNLLKTGNDTQNPNQASNNVLNGFLDADGDGDVDISDMMGMASRFLK
;
A
#
# COMPACT_ATOMS: atom_id res chain seq x y z
N MET A 1 -15.65 -2.36 7.46
CA MET A 1 -14.62 -2.65 8.49
C MET A 1 -13.31 -2.09 7.99
N GLY A 2 -12.62 -1.27 8.78
CA GLY A 2 -11.40 -0.58 8.33
C GLY A 2 -10.19 -1.54 8.24
N LEU A 3 -9.17 -1.14 7.49
CA LEU A 3 -7.91 -1.90 7.35
C LEU A 3 -7.27 -2.24 8.70
N PHE A 4 -7.35 -1.31 9.65
CA PHE A 4 -6.85 -1.52 11.00
C PHE A 4 -7.57 -2.67 11.73
N ASP A 5 -8.87 -2.80 11.53
CA ASP A 5 -9.68 -3.87 12.14
C ASP A 5 -9.32 -5.24 11.53
N GLN A 6 -9.06 -5.27 10.21
CA GLN A 6 -8.57 -6.47 9.53
C GLN A 6 -7.17 -6.87 10.02
N ILE A 7 -6.28 -5.91 10.26
CA ILE A 7 -4.95 -6.16 10.80
C ILE A 7 -5.03 -6.67 12.24
N VAL A 8 -5.91 -6.09 13.07
CA VAL A 8 -6.15 -6.60 14.44
C VAL A 8 -6.72 -8.01 14.41
N GLY A 9 -7.65 -8.28 13.48
CA GLY A 9 -8.12 -9.64 13.22
C GLY A 9 -7.00 -10.58 12.78
N ALA A 10 -6.04 -10.07 12.00
CA ALA A 10 -4.92 -10.84 11.50
C ALA A 10 -3.92 -11.26 12.58
N ILE A 11 -3.60 -10.36 13.52
CA ILE A 11 -2.72 -10.68 14.65
C ILE A 11 -3.31 -11.79 15.52
N ASN A 12 -4.64 -11.78 15.67
CA ASN A 12 -5.35 -12.79 16.46
C ASN A 12 -5.51 -14.12 15.69
N ASN A 13 -5.14 -14.17 14.42
CA ASN A 13 -5.21 -15.37 13.60
C ASN A 13 -3.82 -16.04 13.50
N PRO A 14 -3.61 -17.21 14.10
CA PRO A 14 -2.32 -17.91 14.07
C PRO A 14 -1.90 -18.36 12.66
N ASN A 15 -2.82 -18.36 11.71
CA ASN A 15 -2.56 -18.72 10.31
C ASN A 15 -2.14 -17.53 9.44
N GLN A 16 -1.90 -16.34 10.02
CA GLN A 16 -1.52 -15.14 9.28
C GLN A 16 -0.13 -14.64 9.67
N GLU A 17 0.58 -14.00 8.73
CA GLU A 17 1.94 -13.48 8.93
C GLU A 17 2.00 -12.26 9.86
N ALA A 18 0.83 -11.70 10.20
CA ALA A 18 0.69 -10.61 11.14
C ALA A 18 1.29 -10.96 12.50
N SER A 19 2.34 -10.23 12.88
CA SER A 19 2.92 -10.33 14.21
C SER A 19 2.87 -8.98 14.92
N THR A 20 2.67 -9.05 16.23
CA THR A 20 2.77 -7.88 17.13
C THR A 20 4.11 -7.16 16.97
N ASN A 21 5.20 -7.92 16.73
CA ASN A 21 6.54 -7.38 16.47
C ASN A 21 6.64 -6.58 15.16
N GLN A 22 5.98 -7.02 14.08
CA GLN A 22 5.96 -6.26 12.82
C GLN A 22 5.20 -4.96 12.99
N LEU A 23 4.07 -4.97 13.69
CA LEU A 23 3.28 -3.75 13.93
C LEU A 23 3.99 -2.77 14.85
N SER A 24 4.68 -3.25 15.90
CA SER A 24 5.52 -2.38 16.72
C SER A 24 6.65 -1.75 15.92
N SER A 25 7.21 -2.48 14.96
CA SER A 25 8.28 -1.96 14.10
C SER A 25 7.74 -0.89 13.14
N ILE A 26 6.60 -1.14 12.50
CA ILE A 26 5.89 -0.17 11.65
C ILE A 26 5.55 1.08 12.44
N LEU A 27 4.95 0.93 13.63
CA LEU A 27 4.57 2.05 14.48
C LEU A 27 5.81 2.85 14.94
N GLY A 28 6.90 2.16 15.27
CA GLY A 28 8.17 2.80 15.61
C GLY A 28 8.73 3.63 14.45
N THR A 29 8.70 3.09 13.23
CA THR A 29 9.12 3.83 12.03
C THR A 29 8.23 5.04 11.77
N VAL A 30 6.92 4.91 11.91
CA VAL A 30 5.96 6.02 11.78
C VAL A 30 6.20 7.11 12.83
N GLN A 31 6.43 6.72 14.09
CA GLN A 31 6.76 7.65 15.17
C GLN A 31 8.08 8.37 14.93
N GLN A 32 9.10 7.64 14.45
CA GLN A 32 10.38 8.23 14.06
C GLN A 32 10.22 9.21 12.89
N LEU A 33 9.39 8.86 11.90
CA LEU A 33 9.08 9.75 10.78
C LEU A 33 8.37 11.02 11.25
N SER A 34 7.35 10.87 12.10
CA SER A 34 6.63 12.01 12.71
C SER A 34 7.58 12.89 13.51
N GLY A 35 8.50 12.31 14.29
CA GLY A 35 9.56 13.05 14.98
C GLY A 35 10.50 13.80 14.04
N ASN A 36 10.89 13.18 12.92
CA ASN A 36 11.72 13.81 11.89
C ASN A 36 10.98 14.92 11.11
N LEU A 37 9.67 14.82 11.00
CA LEU A 37 8.77 15.79 10.37
C LEU A 37 8.31 16.89 11.34
N GLY A 38 9.00 17.06 12.47
CA GLY A 38 8.71 18.13 13.44
C GLY A 38 7.47 17.89 14.31
N GLY A 39 6.97 16.66 14.36
CA GLY A 39 5.79 16.27 15.16
C GLY A 39 4.45 16.58 14.50
N ASP A 40 4.43 17.05 13.26
CA ASP A 40 3.19 17.35 12.54
C ASP A 40 2.50 16.05 12.09
N SER A 41 1.59 15.60 12.96
CA SER A 41 0.79 14.40 12.75
C SER A 41 -0.19 14.58 11.57
N GLY A 42 -0.64 15.81 11.29
CA GLY A 42 -1.55 16.11 10.19
C GLY A 42 -0.86 15.97 8.83
N ALA A 43 0.35 16.51 8.72
CA ALA A 43 1.18 16.40 7.53
C ALA A 43 1.57 14.93 7.24
N THR A 44 1.96 14.18 8.29
CA THR A 44 2.30 12.77 8.13
C THR A 44 1.08 11.94 7.69
N GLN A 45 -0.10 12.20 8.26
CA GLN A 45 -1.34 11.52 7.89
C GLN A 45 -1.76 11.84 6.45
N ALA A 46 -1.62 13.10 6.02
CA ALA A 46 -1.89 13.49 4.64
C ALA A 46 -0.93 12.82 3.66
N ALA A 47 0.37 12.82 3.94
CA ALA A 47 1.36 12.10 3.15
C ALA A 47 1.04 10.61 3.03
N MET A 48 0.71 9.95 4.14
CA MET A 48 0.35 8.53 4.14
C MET A 48 -0.94 8.24 3.38
N SER A 49 -1.93 9.13 3.46
CA SER A 49 -3.21 8.93 2.76
C SER A 49 -3.02 9.06 1.25
N ILE A 50 -2.29 10.08 0.80
CA ILE A 50 -1.96 10.30 -0.62
C ILE A 50 -1.11 9.13 -1.13
N LEU A 51 -0.02 8.82 -0.43
CA LEU A 51 0.89 7.75 -0.83
C LEU A 51 0.20 6.38 -0.78
N GLY A 52 -0.62 6.12 0.23
CA GLY A 52 -1.42 4.91 0.34
C GLY A 52 -2.38 4.75 -0.83
N GLY A 53 -3.08 5.83 -1.22
CA GLY A 53 -3.92 5.84 -2.43
C GLY A 53 -3.12 5.50 -3.68
N HIS A 54 -1.97 6.13 -3.90
CA HIS A 54 -1.12 5.81 -5.05
C HIS A 54 -0.60 4.37 -5.04
N VAL A 55 -0.10 3.87 -3.89
CA VAL A 55 0.36 2.47 -3.75
C VAL A 55 -0.78 1.51 -4.07
N ARG A 56 -1.99 1.81 -3.61
CA ARG A 56 -3.19 1.02 -3.92
C ARG A 56 -3.45 0.97 -5.41
N SER A 57 -3.57 2.11 -6.07
CA SER A 57 -3.85 2.18 -7.52
C SER A 57 -2.77 1.47 -8.34
N ALA A 58 -1.49 1.61 -7.96
CA ALA A 58 -0.40 0.89 -8.62
C ALA A 58 -0.51 -0.63 -8.43
N LEU A 59 -0.87 -1.10 -7.24
CA LEU A 59 -1.08 -2.53 -6.96
C LEU A 59 -2.34 -3.07 -7.66
N GLN A 60 -3.43 -2.30 -7.74
CA GLN A 60 -4.64 -2.64 -8.49
C GLN A 60 -4.33 -2.78 -9.99
N GLN A 61 -3.68 -1.78 -10.58
CA GLN A 61 -3.26 -1.85 -11.98
C GLN A 61 -2.38 -3.08 -12.21
N LYS A 62 -1.44 -3.38 -11.30
CA LYS A 62 -0.60 -4.57 -11.42
C LYS A 62 -1.39 -5.87 -11.28
N ARG A 63 -2.43 -5.89 -10.45
CA ARG A 63 -3.36 -7.02 -10.33
C ARG A 63 -4.10 -7.27 -11.65
N GLU A 64 -4.58 -6.21 -12.28
CA GLU A 64 -5.30 -6.31 -13.55
C GLU A 64 -4.38 -6.75 -14.70
N GLU A 65 -3.18 -6.18 -14.77
CA GLU A 65 -2.21 -6.48 -15.83
C GLU A 65 -1.55 -7.86 -15.69
N SER A 66 -1.17 -8.24 -14.46
CA SER A 66 -0.29 -9.39 -14.19
C SER A 66 -0.91 -10.45 -13.27
N GLY A 67 -2.13 -10.22 -12.78
CA GLY A 67 -2.82 -11.10 -11.86
C GLY A 67 -2.42 -10.92 -10.39
N ASN A 68 -3.18 -11.55 -9.50
CA ASN A 68 -3.01 -11.39 -8.06
C ASN A 68 -1.65 -11.90 -7.54
N GLY A 69 -1.08 -12.91 -8.20
CA GLY A 69 0.23 -13.46 -7.84
C GLY A 69 1.39 -12.47 -8.01
N ALA A 70 1.32 -11.57 -9.00
CA ALA A 70 2.35 -10.56 -9.22
C ALA A 70 2.34 -9.49 -8.12
N VAL A 71 1.15 -9.08 -7.68
CA VAL A 71 0.96 -8.14 -6.56
C VAL A 71 1.49 -8.75 -5.28
N GLN A 72 1.18 -10.01 -5.03
CA GLN A 72 1.65 -10.73 -3.85
C GLN A 72 3.17 -10.94 -3.87
N ALA A 73 3.76 -11.18 -5.04
CA ALA A 73 5.21 -11.23 -5.20
C ALA A 73 5.87 -9.89 -4.90
N ILE A 74 5.30 -8.77 -5.35
CA ILE A 74 5.79 -7.42 -5.03
C ILE A 74 5.71 -7.17 -3.53
N VAL A 75 4.56 -7.43 -2.92
CA VAL A 75 4.38 -7.29 -1.47
C VAL A 75 5.40 -8.16 -0.74
N ASN A 76 5.58 -9.43 -1.11
CA ASN A 76 6.51 -10.32 -0.43
C ASN A 76 7.99 -9.94 -0.62
N GLN A 77 8.36 -9.46 -1.80
CA GLN A 77 9.73 -9.09 -2.18
C GLN A 77 10.17 -7.74 -1.60
N PHE A 78 9.24 -6.78 -1.54
CA PHE A 78 9.56 -5.39 -1.22
C PHE A 78 9.00 -4.92 0.13
N ALA A 79 8.15 -5.71 0.80
CA ALA A 79 7.74 -5.44 2.18
C ALA A 79 8.93 -5.41 3.13
N GLY A 80 8.99 -4.37 3.95
CA GLY A 80 9.91 -4.30 5.07
C GLY A 80 9.85 -2.97 5.81
N THR A 81 10.66 -2.84 6.84
CA THR A 81 10.81 -1.60 7.62
C THR A 81 12.07 -0.83 7.24
N ASN A 82 12.85 -1.36 6.30
CA ASN A 82 14.09 -0.75 5.82
C ASN A 82 13.81 0.09 4.56
N PRO A 83 14.54 1.21 4.37
CA PRO A 83 14.42 2.01 3.16
C PRO A 83 14.75 1.17 1.92
N ASN A 84 13.82 1.08 0.97
CA ASN A 84 14.00 0.35 -0.28
C ASN A 84 13.53 1.20 -1.49
N PRO A 85 14.45 1.88 -2.18
CA PRO A 85 14.14 2.68 -3.36
C PRO A 85 13.59 1.83 -4.52
N GLN A 86 13.99 0.56 -4.60
CA GLN A 86 13.54 -0.35 -5.66
C GLN A 86 12.05 -0.66 -5.52
N ALA A 87 11.51 -0.67 -4.30
CA ALA A 87 10.07 -0.83 -4.07
C ALA A 87 9.27 0.32 -4.71
N VAL A 88 9.79 1.54 -4.59
CA VAL A 88 9.17 2.75 -5.16
C VAL A 88 9.18 2.66 -6.69
N THR A 89 10.33 2.36 -7.30
CA THR A 89 10.45 2.31 -8.77
C THR A 89 9.78 1.09 -9.40
N SER A 90 9.51 0.04 -8.61
CA SER A 90 8.79 -1.15 -9.09
C SER A 90 7.28 -0.94 -9.13
N LEU A 91 6.76 -0.07 -8.26
CA LEU A 91 5.35 0.29 -8.20
C LEU A 91 5.03 1.52 -9.03
N PHE A 92 5.93 2.51 -9.02
CA PHE A 92 5.69 3.82 -9.60
C PHE A 92 6.68 4.11 -10.72
N SER A 93 6.16 4.69 -11.80
CA SER A 93 7.00 5.27 -12.85
C SER A 93 7.64 6.58 -12.37
N ALA A 94 8.73 7.00 -13.02
CA ALA A 94 9.40 8.27 -12.68
C ALA A 94 8.46 9.50 -12.74
N ASN A 95 7.46 9.47 -13.64
CA ASN A 95 6.44 10.51 -13.74
C ASN A 95 5.50 10.49 -12.52
N GLN A 96 4.97 9.32 -12.16
CA GLN A 96 4.13 9.17 -10.97
C GLN A 96 4.86 9.56 -9.68
N ILE A 97 6.14 9.22 -9.55
CA ILE A 97 6.94 9.64 -8.39
C ILE A 97 6.94 11.16 -8.28
N SER A 98 7.13 11.88 -9.39
CA SER A 98 7.13 13.34 -9.39
C SER A 98 5.77 13.92 -8.99
N GLU A 99 4.68 13.35 -9.50
CA GLU A 99 3.30 13.73 -9.16
C GLU A 99 2.96 13.47 -7.69
N ILE A 100 3.37 12.33 -7.15
CA ILE A 100 3.18 11.95 -5.75
C ILE A 100 3.92 12.93 -4.85
N VAL A 101 5.20 13.19 -5.15
CA VAL A 101 6.05 14.09 -4.37
C VAL A 101 5.46 15.50 -4.38
N GLN A 102 4.96 15.96 -5.53
CA GLN A 102 4.30 17.25 -5.65
C GLN A 102 2.98 17.31 -4.87
N SER A 103 2.11 16.30 -5.01
CA SER A 103 0.82 16.24 -4.32
C SER A 103 0.98 16.21 -2.79
N ILE A 104 1.95 15.44 -2.30
CA ILE A 104 2.28 15.40 -0.88
C ILE A 104 2.81 16.78 -0.47
N SER A 105 3.75 17.36 -1.20
CA SER A 105 4.33 18.68 -0.91
C SER A 105 3.26 19.77 -0.78
N GLU A 106 2.29 19.81 -1.69
CA GLU A 106 1.19 20.77 -1.68
C GLU A 106 0.25 20.59 -0.48
N LYS A 107 0.07 19.35 0.01
CA LYS A 107 -0.84 19.04 1.12
C LYS A 107 -0.17 19.11 2.48
N THR A 108 1.11 18.80 2.56
CA THR A 108 1.87 18.74 3.82
C THR A 108 2.72 19.98 4.05
N GLY A 109 2.98 20.77 3.00
CA GLY A 109 3.94 21.87 3.04
C GLY A 109 5.41 21.43 3.11
N PHE A 110 5.70 20.13 2.90
CA PHE A 110 7.07 19.63 2.91
C PHE A 110 7.77 19.87 1.57
N ASP A 111 9.08 20.06 1.61
CA ASP A 111 9.87 20.18 0.40
C ASP A 111 9.89 18.87 -0.39
N LEU A 112 9.93 18.97 -1.72
CA LEU A 112 10.01 17.82 -2.64
C LEU A 112 11.19 16.90 -2.28
N SER A 113 12.33 17.48 -1.89
CA SER A 113 13.53 16.74 -1.49
C SER A 113 13.33 15.94 -0.19
N GLN A 114 12.56 16.47 0.76
CA GLN A 114 12.24 15.75 2.00
C GLN A 114 11.36 14.54 1.69
N ILE A 115 10.28 14.74 0.92
CA ILE A 115 9.36 13.65 0.56
C ILE A 115 10.08 12.57 -0.25
N GLN A 116 10.94 12.95 -1.19
CA GLN A 116 11.72 12.01 -2.00
C GLN A 116 12.64 11.13 -1.15
N ASN A 117 13.15 11.63 -0.02
CA ASN A 117 13.92 10.84 0.93
C ASN A 117 13.04 9.94 1.82
N LEU A 118 11.75 10.26 1.96
CA LEU A 118 10.79 9.50 2.78
C LEU A 118 10.10 8.38 1.98
N LEU A 119 9.90 8.55 0.67
CA LEU A 119 9.26 7.54 -0.18
C LEU A 119 9.87 6.14 -0.06
N PRO A 120 11.21 5.97 -0.09
CA PRO A 120 11.82 4.66 0.05
C PRO A 120 11.56 4.01 1.42
N ILE A 121 11.19 4.80 2.44
CA ILE A 121 10.88 4.30 3.79
C ILE A 121 9.38 3.94 3.88
N LEU A 122 8.53 4.83 3.36
CA LEU A 122 7.08 4.71 3.47
C LEU A 122 6.51 3.58 2.59
N VAL A 123 7.00 3.44 1.36
CA VAL A 123 6.48 2.43 0.42
C VAL A 123 6.67 1.01 0.94
N PRO A 124 7.88 0.58 1.35
CA PRO A 124 8.09 -0.74 1.93
C PRO A 124 7.28 -0.97 3.20
N LEU A 125 7.05 0.08 3.99
CA LEU A 125 6.28 0.02 5.23
C LEU A 125 4.80 -0.23 4.96
N ILE A 126 4.21 0.42 3.95
CA ILE A 126 2.85 0.11 3.48
C ILE A 126 2.80 -1.33 2.98
N LEU A 127 3.75 -1.74 2.12
CA LEU A 127 3.81 -3.13 1.65
C LEU A 127 3.96 -4.13 2.80
N ASN A 128 4.73 -3.80 3.83
CA ASN A 128 4.88 -4.63 5.03
C ASN A 128 3.57 -4.77 5.79
N LEU A 129 2.79 -3.68 5.88
CA LEU A 129 1.45 -3.73 6.44
C LEU A 129 0.55 -4.67 5.64
N LEU A 130 0.60 -4.62 4.31
CA LEU A 130 -0.17 -5.51 3.44
C LEU A 130 0.27 -6.97 3.58
N LYS A 131 1.57 -7.21 3.77
CA LYS A 131 2.12 -8.55 3.99
C LYS A 131 1.59 -9.21 5.25
N THR A 132 1.22 -8.44 6.28
CA THR A 132 0.66 -9.00 7.53
C THR A 132 -0.58 -9.86 7.32
N GLY A 133 -1.41 -9.55 6.32
CA GLY A 133 -2.59 -10.36 5.99
C GLY A 133 -2.30 -11.64 5.21
N ASN A 134 -1.04 -11.92 4.87
CA ASN A 134 -0.67 -13.12 4.13
C ASN A 134 -0.90 -14.37 4.98
N ASP A 135 -1.42 -15.43 4.37
CA ASP A 135 -1.67 -16.70 5.04
C ASP A 135 -0.37 -17.51 5.13
N THR A 136 0.04 -17.89 6.34
CA THR A 136 1.28 -18.64 6.59
C THR A 136 1.17 -20.10 6.16
N GLN A 137 -0.04 -20.64 6.04
CA GLN A 137 -0.28 -22.02 5.61
C GLN A 137 -0.39 -22.13 4.09
N ASN A 138 -0.88 -21.08 3.42
CA ASN A 138 -1.05 -21.02 1.96
C ASN A 138 -0.53 -19.69 1.37
N PRO A 139 0.78 -19.41 1.44
CA PRO A 139 1.37 -18.16 0.94
C PRO A 139 1.25 -17.98 -0.59
N ASN A 140 0.94 -19.06 -1.32
CA ASN A 140 0.74 -19.07 -2.77
C ASN A 140 -0.73 -18.93 -3.19
N GLN A 141 -1.69 -19.11 -2.27
CA GLN A 141 -3.07 -18.75 -2.55
C GLN A 141 -3.23 -17.29 -2.16
N ALA A 142 -3.77 -16.48 -3.06
CA ALA A 142 -3.92 -15.04 -2.87
C ALA A 142 -5.04 -14.67 -1.86
N SER A 143 -5.08 -15.38 -0.73
CA SER A 143 -5.97 -15.20 0.41
C SER A 143 -5.41 -14.14 1.37
N ASN A 144 -4.77 -13.10 0.85
CA ASN A 144 -4.32 -11.98 1.67
C ASN A 144 -5.51 -11.04 1.90
N ASN A 145 -6.18 -11.24 3.03
CA ASN A 145 -7.39 -10.49 3.38
C ASN A 145 -7.11 -8.99 3.60
N VAL A 146 -5.92 -8.64 4.08
CA VAL A 146 -5.50 -7.24 4.29
C VAL A 146 -5.19 -6.57 2.96
N LEU A 147 -4.48 -7.26 2.06
CA LEU A 147 -4.26 -6.77 0.70
C LEU A 147 -5.56 -6.63 -0.07
N ASN A 148 -6.45 -7.62 0.00
CA ASN A 148 -7.75 -7.55 -0.68
C ASN A 148 -8.61 -6.43 -0.11
N GLY A 149 -8.70 -6.31 1.22
CA GLY A 149 -9.37 -5.17 1.85
C GLY A 149 -8.72 -3.84 1.50
N PHE A 150 -7.39 -3.80 1.34
CA PHE A 150 -6.69 -2.59 0.91
C PHE A 150 -7.02 -2.20 -0.53
N LEU A 151 -7.12 -3.16 -1.44
CA LEU A 151 -7.48 -2.91 -2.83
C LEU A 151 -9.00 -2.75 -3.07
N ASP A 152 -9.84 -3.00 -2.06
CA ASP A 152 -11.31 -2.88 -2.12
C ASP A 152 -11.85 -1.69 -1.30
N ALA A 153 -11.03 -1.10 -0.43
CA ALA A 153 -11.44 -0.04 0.51
C ALA A 153 -11.32 1.40 -0.04
N ASP A 154 -11.22 1.62 -1.35
CA ASP A 154 -11.33 2.98 -1.92
C ASP A 154 -12.78 3.42 -2.04
N GLY A 155 -13.72 2.55 -2.41
CA GLY A 155 -15.12 2.94 -2.51
C GLY A 155 -15.30 4.26 -3.28
N ASP A 156 -14.45 4.50 -4.27
CA ASP A 156 -14.43 5.68 -5.14
C ASP A 156 -15.40 5.56 -6.31
N GLY A 157 -16.05 4.40 -6.47
CA GLY A 157 -17.18 4.27 -7.37
C GLY A 157 -16.80 4.49 -8.83
N ASP A 158 -15.55 4.28 -9.21
CA ASP A 158 -15.20 3.90 -10.56
C ASP A 158 -15.59 2.44 -10.76
N VAL A 159 -16.76 2.31 -11.37
CA VAL A 159 -17.21 1.13 -12.12
C VAL A 159 -16.00 0.51 -12.80
N ASP A 160 -15.64 -0.71 -12.40
CA ASP A 160 -14.45 -1.36 -12.91
C ASP A 160 -14.48 -1.30 -14.44
N ILE A 161 -13.39 -0.84 -15.05
CA ILE A 161 -13.18 -1.02 -16.48
C ILE A 161 -13.21 -2.53 -16.81
N SER A 162 -12.93 -3.39 -15.82
CA SER A 162 -13.19 -4.83 -15.86
C SER A 162 -14.68 -5.22 -15.93
N ASP A 163 -15.58 -4.54 -15.21
CA ASP A 163 -17.03 -4.81 -15.24
C ASP A 163 -17.70 -4.16 -16.47
N MET A 164 -17.13 -3.09 -17.02
CA MET A 164 -17.60 -2.49 -18.26
C MET A 164 -17.27 -3.34 -19.50
N MET A 165 -16.14 -4.05 -19.51
CA MET A 165 -15.80 -5.00 -20.61
C MET A 165 -16.61 -6.31 -20.54
N GLY A 166 -17.03 -6.73 -19.34
CA GLY A 166 -17.93 -7.88 -19.14
C GLY A 166 -19.36 -7.66 -19.65
N MET A 167 -19.84 -6.41 -19.62
CA MET A 167 -21.19 -6.04 -20.10
C MET A 167 -21.24 -5.77 -21.61
N ALA A 168 -20.17 -5.23 -22.21
CA ALA A 168 -20.11 -4.96 -23.65
C ALA A 168 -20.07 -6.24 -24.50
N SER A 169 -19.52 -7.33 -23.97
CA SER A 169 -19.43 -8.63 -24.66
C SER A 169 -20.77 -9.40 -24.71
N ARG A 170 -21.79 -8.98 -23.95
CA ARG A 170 -23.15 -9.57 -23.99
C ARG A 170 -24.08 -8.90 -25.00
N PHE A 171 -23.68 -7.79 -25.61
CA PHE A 171 -24.48 -7.08 -26.63
C PHE A 171 -23.99 -7.30 -28.07
N LEU A 172 -22.93 -8.10 -28.28
CA LEU A 172 -22.41 -8.48 -29.61
C LEU A 172 -22.70 -9.94 -29.97
N LYS A 173 -23.93 -10.40 -29.73
CA LYS A 173 -24.44 -11.61 -30.40
C LYS A 173 -25.87 -11.41 -30.88
#